data_AF-A0A9X2AUZ0-F1
#
_entry.id   AF-A0A9X2AUZ0-F1
#
_cell.length_a   1.000
_cell.length_b   1.000
_cell.length_c   1.000
_cell.angle_alpha   90.00
_cell.angle_beta   90.00
_cell.angle_gamma   90.00
#
_symmetry.space_group_name_H-M   'P 1'
#
loop_
_entity.id
_entity.type
_entity.pdbx_description
1 polymer ?
#
loop_
_entity_poly.entity_id
_entity_poly.type
_entity_poly.pdbx_seq_one_letter_code
_entity_poly.pdbx_strand_id
1 'polypeptide(L)'
;MLQFLITALLVVISAQVISLSQGHVSPLALLIPALWILPKRGVAGVMLFAALIVYGFTLPLQSVELSVAAWMILPMMMVAFSKRSSVNAKILIFVVMAALQIGIIMTQLNGTLAGSAAMTIIQTMAAIATWYALQHYKVSKHYNWWCLGLLIPLWFLKLPYTIVLALCLTAIITSIETLSRLNDYPWRKLLCWSLPTIAFATLMVSPNIQVANPVFVVWLCLLGTAWITDYVLRVIEHQE
;
A
#
# COMPACT_ATOMS: atom_id res chain seq x y z
N MET A 1 13.22 16.73 3.13
CA MET A 1 13.93 15.50 3.56
C MET A 1 13.48 14.98 4.92
N LEU A 2 13.48 15.78 5.99
CA LEU A 2 13.09 15.30 7.34
C LEU A 2 11.71 14.61 7.36
N GLN A 3 10.68 15.22 6.76
CA GLN A 3 9.35 14.62 6.68
C GLN A 3 9.31 13.29 5.91
N PHE A 4 10.18 13.11 4.91
CA PHE A 4 10.32 11.83 4.21
C PHE A 4 10.90 10.74 5.14
N LEU A 5 11.95 11.08 5.89
CA LEU A 5 12.55 10.17 6.88
C LEU A 5 11.54 9.79 7.98
N ILE A 6 10.76 10.77 8.46
CA ILE A 6 9.68 10.53 9.42
C ILE A 6 8.65 9.56 8.81
N THR A 7 8.20 9.80 7.58
CA THR A 7 7.23 8.92 6.91
C THR A 7 7.79 7.50 6.75
N ALA A 8 9.06 7.35 6.37
CA ALA A 8 9.73 6.07 6.26
C ALA A 8 9.82 5.36 7.62
N LEU A 9 10.19 6.07 8.69
CA LEU A 9 10.23 5.53 10.04
C LEU A 9 8.86 5.07 10.51
N LEU A 10 7.80 5.84 10.23
CA LEU A 10 6.43 5.46 10.56
C LEU A 10 5.99 4.20 9.80
N VAL A 11 6.42 4.02 8.55
CA VAL A 11 6.19 2.78 7.80
C VAL A 11 6.91 1.60 8.43
N VAL A 12 8.16 1.79 8.85
CA VAL A 12 8.94 0.76 9.58
C VAL A 12 8.20 0.36 10.86
N ILE A 13 7.77 1.34 11.66
CA ILE A 13 7.00 1.10 12.89
C ILE A 13 5.69 0.38 12.58
N SER A 14 4.96 0.79 11.53
CA SER A 14 3.72 0.14 11.11
C SER A 14 3.94 -1.33 10.74
N ALA A 15 4.95 -1.63 9.94
CA ALA A 15 5.30 -3.00 9.54
C ALA A 15 5.71 -3.85 10.76
N GLN A 16 6.48 -3.28 11.69
CA GLN A 16 6.86 -3.96 12.94
C GLN A 16 5.65 -4.23 13.84
N VAL A 17 4.72 -3.27 13.96
CA VAL A 17 3.48 -3.46 14.74
C VAL A 17 2.61 -4.57 14.14
N ILE A 18 2.49 -4.62 12.82
CA ILE A 18 1.77 -5.71 12.13
C ILE A 18 2.47 -7.06 12.41
N SER A 19 3.80 -7.06 12.41
CA SER A 19 4.60 -8.26 12.68
C SER A 19 4.46 -8.77 14.12
N LEU A 20 4.51 -7.86 15.10
CA LEU A 20 4.31 -8.17 16.52
C LEU A 20 2.86 -8.61 16.82
N SER A 21 1.90 -8.09 16.04
CA SER A 21 0.49 -8.46 16.16
C SER A 21 0.18 -9.87 15.61
N GLN A 22 1.15 -10.59 15.02
CA GLN A 22 0.97 -11.88 14.36
C GLN A 22 -0.19 -11.90 13.35
N GLY A 23 -0.51 -10.77 12.73
CA GLY A 23 -1.63 -10.65 11.80
C GLY A 23 -3.03 -10.48 12.42
N HIS A 24 -3.15 -10.42 13.75
CA HIS A 24 -4.40 -10.06 14.44
C HIS A 24 -4.71 -8.56 14.41
N VAL A 25 -4.54 -7.96 13.23
CA VAL A 25 -4.80 -6.54 13.02
C VAL A 25 -6.28 -6.36 12.73
N SER A 26 -6.98 -5.64 13.61
CA SER A 26 -8.38 -5.33 13.39
C SER A 26 -8.55 -4.45 12.13
N PRO A 27 -9.59 -4.67 11.30
CA PRO A 27 -9.94 -3.80 10.18
C PRO A 27 -10.07 -2.31 10.59
N LEU A 28 -10.37 -2.07 11.87
CA LEU A 28 -10.46 -0.73 12.47
C LEU A 28 -9.18 0.10 12.31
N ALA A 29 -8.01 -0.54 12.22
CA ALA A 29 -6.73 0.16 12.02
C ALA A 29 -6.68 0.97 10.72
N LEU A 30 -7.33 0.49 9.67
CA LEU A 30 -7.43 1.17 8.37
C LEU A 30 -8.68 2.05 8.27
N LEU A 31 -9.73 1.72 9.01
CA LEU A 31 -10.99 2.48 9.03
C LEU A 31 -10.79 3.90 9.59
N ILE A 32 -9.99 4.05 10.66
CA ILE A 32 -9.71 5.37 11.27
C ILE A 32 -9.03 6.34 10.29
N PRO A 33 -7.88 6.00 9.68
CA PRO A 33 -7.27 6.87 8.69
C PRO A 33 -8.17 7.12 7.48
N ALA A 34 -8.95 6.12 7.05
CA ALA A 34 -9.88 6.27 5.96
C ALA A 34 -11.02 7.25 6.29
N LEU A 35 -11.64 7.16 7.47
CA LEU A 35 -12.66 8.10 7.95
C LEU A 35 -12.11 9.51 8.17
N TRP A 36 -10.86 9.59 8.64
CA TRP A 36 -10.18 10.86 8.86
C TRP A 36 -9.95 11.63 7.54
N ILE A 37 -9.72 10.90 6.45
CA ILE A 37 -9.65 11.41 5.06
C ILE A 37 -11.05 11.66 4.45
N LEU A 38 -12.08 10.95 4.92
CA LEU A 38 -13.44 10.95 4.34
C LEU A 38 -14.22 12.28 4.29
N PRO A 39 -13.98 13.35 5.09
CA PRO A 39 -14.78 14.59 4.96
C PRO A 39 -14.63 15.32 3.60
N LYS A 40 -13.97 14.72 2.61
CA LYS A 40 -13.82 15.22 1.24
C LYS A 40 -14.99 14.77 0.35
N ARG A 41 -15.82 15.73 -0.11
CA ARG A 41 -16.98 15.56 -1.01
C ARG A 41 -16.62 15.18 -2.47
N GLY A 42 -15.76 14.18 -2.67
CA GLY A 42 -15.34 13.76 -4.02
C GLY A 42 -15.42 12.26 -4.24
N VAL A 43 -15.73 11.85 -5.48
CA VAL A 43 -15.80 10.43 -5.90
C VAL A 43 -14.50 9.70 -5.56
N ALA A 44 -13.34 10.34 -5.74
CA ALA A 44 -12.04 9.76 -5.38
C ALA A 44 -11.86 9.52 -3.86
N GLY A 45 -12.44 10.38 -3.01
CA GLY A 45 -12.39 10.20 -1.55
C GLY A 45 -13.24 9.02 -1.09
N VAL A 46 -14.45 8.90 -1.65
CA VAL A 46 -15.35 7.76 -1.39
C VAL A 46 -14.73 6.46 -1.90
N MET A 47 -14.13 6.48 -3.09
CA MET A 47 -13.44 5.32 -3.65
C MET A 47 -12.23 4.90 -2.82
N LEU A 48 -11.43 5.86 -2.33
CA LEU A 48 -10.31 5.58 -1.43
C LEU A 48 -10.80 4.93 -0.13
N PHE A 49 -11.86 5.47 0.46
CA PHE A 49 -12.44 4.91 1.67
C PHE A 49 -12.95 3.50 1.45
N ALA A 50 -13.76 3.28 0.41
CA ALA A 50 -14.27 1.96 0.08
C ALA A 50 -13.14 0.95 -0.15
N ALA A 51 -12.08 1.34 -0.88
CA ALA A 51 -10.93 0.49 -1.12
C ALA A 51 -10.18 0.13 0.18
N LEU A 52 -9.92 1.10 1.06
CA LEU A 52 -9.24 0.87 2.34
C LEU A 52 -10.08 0.02 3.30
N ILE A 53 -11.40 0.20 3.29
CA ILE A 53 -12.33 -0.61 4.08
C ILE A 53 -12.36 -2.05 3.59
N VAL A 54 -12.56 -2.25 2.28
CA VAL A 54 -12.54 -3.59 1.66
C VAL A 54 -11.22 -4.27 1.95
N TYR A 55 -10.10 -3.57 1.76
CA TYR A 55 -8.78 -4.09 2.09
C TYR A 55 -8.65 -4.42 3.60
N GLY A 56 -9.10 -3.54 4.49
CA GLY A 56 -9.07 -3.77 5.94
C GLY A 56 -9.84 -5.03 6.37
N PHE A 57 -10.99 -5.30 5.76
CA PHE A 57 -11.78 -6.51 6.04
C PHE A 57 -11.13 -7.81 5.54
N THR A 58 -10.25 -7.73 4.55
CA THR A 58 -9.50 -8.91 4.06
C THR A 58 -8.30 -9.26 4.93
N LEU A 59 -7.79 -8.33 5.74
CA LEU A 59 -6.58 -8.56 6.56
C LEU A 59 -6.68 -9.78 7.49
N PRO A 60 -7.78 -10.03 8.21
CA PRO A 60 -7.88 -11.21 9.08
C PRO A 60 -7.97 -12.54 8.32
N LEU A 61 -8.24 -12.50 7.01
CA LEU A 61 -8.50 -13.66 6.16
C LEU A 61 -7.31 -14.01 5.25
N GLN A 62 -6.24 -13.24 5.32
CA GLN A 62 -5.07 -13.38 4.44
C GLN A 62 -3.78 -13.24 5.24
N SER A 63 -2.74 -13.94 4.79
CA SER A 63 -1.42 -13.86 5.41
C SER A 63 -0.85 -12.45 5.33
N VAL A 64 -0.26 -11.97 6.43
CA VAL A 64 0.32 -10.63 6.54
C VAL A 64 1.30 -10.32 5.42
N GLU A 65 2.21 -11.25 5.11
CA GLU A 65 3.21 -11.08 4.05
C GLU A 65 2.58 -10.80 2.69
N LEU A 66 1.48 -11.50 2.35
CA LEU A 66 0.76 -11.33 1.09
C LEU A 66 0.04 -9.99 1.05
N SER A 67 -0.59 -9.60 2.16
CA SER A 67 -1.29 -8.32 2.25
C SER A 67 -0.32 -7.16 2.09
N VAL A 68 0.82 -7.18 2.78
CA VAL A 68 1.82 -6.12 2.63
C VAL A 68 2.47 -6.16 1.23
N ALA A 69 2.72 -7.34 0.66
CA ALA A 69 3.22 -7.47 -0.71
C ALA A 69 2.26 -6.89 -1.77
N ALA A 70 0.93 -7.00 -1.56
CA ALA A 70 -0.06 -6.50 -2.51
C ALA A 70 0.09 -4.99 -2.78
N TRP A 71 0.61 -4.22 -1.83
CA TRP A 71 0.87 -2.79 -2.01
C TRP A 71 1.94 -2.48 -3.07
N MET A 72 2.76 -3.46 -3.49
CA MET A 72 3.70 -3.31 -4.60
C MET A 72 3.02 -3.14 -5.96
N ILE A 73 1.70 -3.33 -6.03
CA ILE A 73 0.93 -2.93 -7.21
C ILE A 73 1.01 -1.40 -7.41
N LEU A 74 1.13 -0.61 -6.33
CA LEU A 74 1.24 0.86 -6.41
C LEU A 74 2.40 1.34 -7.30
N PRO A 75 3.67 0.95 -7.05
CA PRO A 75 4.78 1.35 -7.91
C PRO A 75 4.61 0.85 -9.35
N MET A 76 4.08 -0.35 -9.57
CA MET A 76 3.81 -0.87 -10.91
C MET A 76 2.81 0.00 -11.68
N MET A 77 1.72 0.37 -11.03
CA MET A 77 0.70 1.24 -11.64
C MET A 77 1.23 2.66 -11.88
N MET A 78 2.12 3.17 -11.03
CA MET A 78 2.80 4.45 -11.25
C MET A 78 3.65 4.45 -12.53
N VAL A 79 4.36 3.36 -12.81
CA VAL A 79 5.18 3.24 -14.03
C VAL A 79 4.30 3.05 -15.26
N ALA A 80 3.32 2.14 -15.20
CA ALA A 80 2.41 1.86 -16.31
C ALA A 80 1.62 3.09 -16.78
N PHE A 81 1.18 3.95 -15.87
CA PHE A 81 0.42 5.16 -16.21
C PHE A 81 1.27 6.44 -16.15
N SER A 82 2.60 6.30 -16.24
CA SER A 82 3.48 7.46 -16.41
C SER A 82 3.25 8.11 -17.78
N LYS A 83 3.52 9.43 -17.89
CA LYS A 83 3.39 10.18 -19.15
C LYS A 83 4.22 9.59 -20.30
N ARG A 84 5.29 8.87 -19.95
CA ARG A 84 6.27 8.29 -20.87
C ARG A 84 5.89 6.88 -21.32
N SER A 85 4.94 6.25 -20.64
CA SER A 85 4.63 4.85 -20.89
C SER A 85 3.90 4.69 -22.23
N SER A 86 4.55 4.00 -23.15
CA SER A 86 3.94 3.51 -24.39
C SER A 86 2.87 2.45 -24.11
N VAL A 87 2.00 2.19 -25.09
CA VAL A 87 0.97 1.15 -25.00
C VAL A 87 1.60 -0.23 -24.81
N ASN A 88 2.72 -0.50 -25.49
CA ASN A 88 3.45 -1.78 -25.36
C ASN A 88 4.00 -1.98 -23.95
N ALA A 89 4.58 -0.93 -23.36
CA ALA A 89 5.07 -0.99 -21.98
C ALA A 89 3.93 -1.27 -20.98
N LYS A 90 2.75 -0.66 -21.19
CA LYS A 90 1.55 -0.93 -20.37
C LYS A 90 1.16 -2.40 -20.46
N ILE A 91 1.00 -2.93 -21.67
CA ILE A 91 0.60 -4.33 -21.89
C ILE A 91 1.59 -5.27 -21.20
N LEU A 92 2.89 -5.06 -21.38
CA LEU A 92 3.92 -5.88 -20.74
C LEU A 92 3.83 -5.85 -19.21
N ILE A 93 3.71 -4.66 -18.60
CA ILE A 93 3.57 -4.52 -17.14
C ILE A 93 2.33 -5.28 -16.64
N PHE A 94 1.19 -5.15 -17.32
CA PHE A 94 -0.04 -5.84 -16.93
C PHE A 94 0.06 -7.35 -17.08
N VAL A 95 0.69 -7.85 -18.15
CA VAL A 95 0.92 -9.29 -18.35
C VAL A 95 1.82 -9.85 -17.24
N VAL A 96 2.93 -9.19 -16.93
CA VAL A 96 3.84 -9.62 -15.85
C VAL A 96 3.12 -9.59 -14.50
N MET A 97 2.39 -8.51 -14.20
CA MET A 97 1.63 -8.40 -12.95
C MET A 97 0.57 -9.51 -12.85
N ALA A 98 -0.18 -9.77 -13.91
CA ALA A 98 -1.20 -10.82 -13.94
C ALA A 98 -0.59 -12.22 -13.77
N ALA A 99 0.49 -12.52 -14.50
CA ALA A 99 1.18 -13.81 -14.40
C ALA A 99 1.67 -14.09 -12.97
N LEU A 100 2.25 -13.08 -12.31
CA LEU A 100 2.73 -13.23 -10.93
C LEU A 100 1.58 -13.37 -9.91
N GLN A 101 0.48 -12.65 -10.09
CA GLN A 101 -0.72 -12.82 -9.25
C GLN A 101 -1.37 -14.19 -9.42
N ILE A 102 -1.45 -14.68 -10.66
CA ILE A 102 -1.93 -16.04 -10.96
C ILE A 102 -1.02 -17.08 -10.30
N GLY A 103 0.30 -16.88 -10.34
CA GLY A 103 1.27 -17.73 -9.64
C GLY A 103 0.97 -17.85 -8.15
N ILE A 104 0.74 -16.72 -7.46
CA ILE A 104 0.34 -16.71 -6.05
C ILE A 104 -0.98 -17.47 -5.85
N ILE A 105 -2.00 -17.14 -6.64
CA ILE A 105 -3.33 -17.77 -6.53
C ILE A 105 -3.23 -19.29 -6.68
N MET A 106 -2.47 -19.78 -7.67
CA MET A 106 -2.29 -21.23 -7.88
C MET A 106 -1.58 -21.88 -6.70
N THR A 107 -0.56 -21.23 -6.11
CA THR A 107 0.09 -21.76 -4.90
C THR A 107 -0.83 -21.79 -3.68
N GLN A 108 -1.76 -20.84 -3.55
CA GLN A 108 -2.78 -20.84 -2.50
C GLN A 108 -3.83 -21.93 -2.71
N LEU A 109 -4.30 -22.11 -3.96
CA LEU A 109 -5.27 -23.16 -4.31
C LEU A 109 -4.70 -24.56 -4.09
N ASN A 110 -3.41 -24.74 -4.33
CA ASN A 110 -2.70 -26.00 -4.07
C ASN A 110 -2.37 -26.23 -2.58
N GLY A 111 -2.76 -25.31 -1.69
CA GLY A 111 -2.49 -25.41 -0.25
C GLY A 111 -1.02 -25.22 0.15
N THR A 112 -0.15 -24.87 -0.80
CA THR A 112 1.29 -24.64 -0.56
C THR A 112 1.59 -23.28 0.06
N LEU A 113 0.64 -22.34 -0.01
CA LEU A 113 0.76 -20.99 0.51
C LEU A 113 -0.48 -20.65 1.35
N ALA A 114 -0.27 -20.10 2.53
CA ALA A 114 -1.37 -19.68 3.41
C ALA A 114 -2.18 -18.51 2.83
N GLY A 115 -3.45 -18.41 3.24
CA GLY A 115 -4.39 -17.39 2.80
C GLY A 115 -5.36 -17.88 1.72
N SER A 116 -6.27 -16.99 1.32
CA SER A 116 -7.33 -17.31 0.36
C SER A 116 -7.10 -16.63 -0.99
N ALA A 117 -7.21 -17.41 -2.07
CA ALA A 117 -7.15 -16.91 -3.44
C ALA A 117 -8.17 -15.79 -3.72
N ALA A 118 -9.39 -15.92 -3.18
CA ALA A 118 -10.42 -14.90 -3.31
C ALA A 118 -10.00 -13.59 -2.63
N MET A 119 -9.35 -13.68 -1.47
CA MET A 119 -8.86 -12.50 -0.75
C MET A 119 -7.71 -11.82 -1.51
N THR A 120 -6.80 -12.60 -2.12
CA THR A 120 -5.74 -12.07 -2.98
C THR A 120 -6.30 -11.26 -4.15
N ILE A 121 -7.36 -11.74 -4.79
CA ILE A 121 -8.05 -11.02 -5.88
C ILE A 121 -8.66 -9.71 -5.35
N ILE A 122 -9.37 -9.78 -4.21
CA ILE A 122 -10.00 -8.60 -3.59
C ILE A 122 -8.94 -7.56 -3.18
N GLN A 123 -7.84 -7.98 -2.56
CA GLN A 123 -6.74 -7.09 -2.16
C GLN A 123 -6.05 -6.47 -3.38
N THR A 124 -5.87 -7.23 -4.46
CA THR A 124 -5.32 -6.72 -5.73
C THR A 124 -6.23 -5.62 -6.29
N MET A 125 -7.54 -5.86 -6.37
CA MET A 125 -8.51 -4.85 -6.83
C MET A 125 -8.54 -3.63 -5.91
N ALA A 126 -8.48 -3.83 -4.59
CA ALA A 126 -8.45 -2.75 -3.62
C ALA A 126 -7.17 -1.90 -3.74
N ALA A 127 -6.01 -2.51 -4.00
CA ALA A 127 -4.76 -1.80 -4.24
C ALA A 127 -4.81 -0.97 -5.54
N ILE A 128 -5.38 -1.51 -6.62
CA ILE A 128 -5.61 -0.79 -7.88
C ILE A 128 -6.58 0.37 -7.67
N ALA A 129 -7.68 0.15 -6.96
CA ALA A 129 -8.66 1.18 -6.64
C ALA A 129 -8.05 2.29 -5.76
N THR A 130 -7.22 1.91 -4.78
CA THR A 130 -6.49 2.86 -3.93
C THR A 130 -5.52 3.70 -4.75
N TRP A 131 -4.76 3.07 -5.66
CA TRP A 131 -3.88 3.78 -6.59
C TRP A 131 -4.66 4.81 -7.41
N TYR A 132 -5.76 4.38 -8.04
CA TYR A 132 -6.58 5.24 -8.89
C TYR A 132 -7.15 6.43 -8.10
N ALA A 133 -7.67 6.15 -6.90
CA ALA A 133 -8.21 7.16 -6.01
C ALA A 133 -7.13 8.17 -5.60
N LEU A 134 -5.93 7.70 -5.26
CA LEU A 134 -4.79 8.56 -4.95
C LEU A 134 -4.46 9.50 -6.12
N GLN A 135 -4.48 9.02 -7.37
CA GLN A 135 -4.16 9.84 -8.55
C GLN A 135 -5.13 10.99 -8.79
N HIS A 136 -6.41 10.78 -8.50
CA HIS A 136 -7.46 11.78 -8.67
C HIS A 136 -7.74 12.57 -7.39
N TYR A 137 -6.98 12.31 -6.34
CA TYR A 137 -7.15 12.93 -5.04
C TYR A 137 -6.63 14.36 -5.03
N LYS A 138 -7.50 15.32 -4.70
CA LYS A 138 -7.12 16.72 -4.49
C LYS A 138 -6.75 16.93 -3.02
N VAL A 139 -5.56 17.48 -2.78
CA VAL A 139 -5.10 17.85 -1.42
C VAL A 139 -6.03 18.94 -0.87
N SER A 140 -6.54 18.76 0.35
CA SER A 140 -7.48 19.69 0.99
C SER A 140 -7.00 20.01 2.42
N LYS A 141 -7.45 21.13 2.98
CA LYS A 141 -7.05 21.65 4.29
C LYS A 141 -7.97 21.20 5.46
N HIS A 142 -9.08 20.53 5.18
CA HIS A 142 -10.06 20.12 6.20
C HIS A 142 -9.90 18.66 6.63
N TYR A 143 -9.80 18.43 7.94
CA TYR A 143 -9.64 17.11 8.57
C TYR A 143 -10.75 16.87 9.61
N ASN A 144 -11.25 15.64 9.72
CA ASN A 144 -12.25 15.28 10.74
C ASN A 144 -11.56 14.77 12.00
N TRP A 145 -11.20 15.69 12.89
CA TRP A 145 -10.56 15.36 14.17
C TRP A 145 -11.43 14.46 15.06
N TRP A 146 -12.76 14.47 14.87
CA TRP A 146 -13.70 13.56 15.52
C TRP A 146 -13.37 12.08 15.32
N CYS A 147 -12.77 11.69 14.19
CA CYS A 147 -12.42 10.29 13.92
C CYS A 147 -11.33 9.76 14.86
N LEU A 148 -10.49 10.62 15.43
CA LEU A 148 -9.51 10.22 16.44
C LEU A 148 -10.18 9.84 17.77
N GLY A 149 -11.42 10.28 18.01
CA GLY A 149 -12.22 9.84 19.15
C GLY A 149 -12.50 8.33 19.14
N LEU A 150 -12.47 7.68 17.97
CA LEU A 150 -12.59 6.22 17.84
C LEU A 150 -11.43 5.45 18.48
N LEU A 151 -10.32 6.13 18.81
CA LEU A 151 -9.23 5.53 19.58
C LEU A 151 -9.62 5.25 21.04
N ILE A 152 -10.58 6.00 21.60
CA ILE A 152 -11.02 5.82 22.99
C ILE A 152 -11.70 4.45 23.19
N PRO A 153 -12.70 4.04 22.37
CA PRO A 153 -13.24 2.68 22.43
C PRO A 153 -12.18 1.59 22.24
N LEU A 154 -11.24 1.78 21.31
CA LEU A 154 -10.16 0.81 21.06
C LEU A 154 -9.24 0.64 22.28
N TRP A 155 -9.03 1.71 23.04
CA TRP A 155 -8.27 1.67 24.29
C TRP A 155 -8.98 0.81 25.34
N PHE A 156 -10.29 1.00 25.50
CA PHE A 156 -11.10 0.17 26.38
C PHE A 156 -11.15 -1.30 25.95
N LEU A 157 -11.12 -1.56 24.64
CA LEU A 157 -11.04 -2.91 24.07
C LEU A 157 -9.64 -3.55 24.18
N LYS A 158 -8.65 -2.86 24.77
CA LYS A 158 -7.26 -3.34 24.95
C LYS A 158 -6.62 -3.82 23.64
N LEU A 159 -6.80 -3.04 22.55
CA LEU A 159 -6.22 -3.32 21.23
C LEU A 159 -5.06 -2.35 20.91
N PRO A 160 -3.91 -2.41 21.61
CA PRO A 160 -2.84 -1.43 21.49
C PRO A 160 -2.20 -1.42 20.10
N TYR A 161 -2.03 -2.59 19.46
CA TYR A 161 -1.47 -2.68 18.11
C TYR A 161 -2.34 -1.97 17.06
N THR A 162 -3.66 -2.12 17.15
CA THR A 162 -4.63 -1.43 16.27
C THR A 162 -4.55 0.08 16.44
N ILE A 163 -4.40 0.56 17.68
CA ILE A 163 -4.28 2.00 18.00
C ILE A 163 -2.99 2.58 17.40
N VAL A 164 -1.85 1.94 17.66
CA VAL A 164 -0.54 2.41 17.16
C VAL A 164 -0.54 2.39 15.64
N LEU A 165 -1.08 1.34 15.01
CA LEU A 165 -1.16 1.25 13.55
C LEU A 165 -2.06 2.34 12.96
N ALA A 166 -3.23 2.59 13.54
CA ALA A 166 -4.12 3.68 13.10
C ALA A 166 -3.43 5.06 13.19
N LEU A 167 -2.71 5.31 14.29
CA LEU A 167 -1.94 6.54 14.48
C LEU A 167 -0.77 6.65 13.50
N CYS A 168 -0.04 5.57 13.23
CA CYS A 168 1.04 5.58 12.25
C CYS A 168 0.50 5.84 10.85
N LEU A 169 -0.59 5.19 10.44
CA LEU A 169 -1.20 5.38 9.12
C LEU A 169 -1.74 6.80 8.94
N THR A 170 -2.45 7.35 9.93
CA THR A 170 -2.90 8.76 9.90
C THR A 170 -1.72 9.74 9.82
N ALA A 171 -0.65 9.48 10.56
CA ALA A 171 0.55 10.29 10.53
C ALA A 171 1.36 10.14 9.21
N ILE A 172 1.32 8.96 8.57
CA ILE A 172 1.85 8.77 7.20
C ILE A 172 1.05 9.60 6.20
N ILE A 173 -0.27 9.53 6.24
CA ILE A 173 -1.16 10.28 5.34
C ILE A 173 -0.93 11.79 5.47
N THR A 174 -0.86 12.31 6.69
CA THR A 174 -0.53 13.74 6.92
C THR A 174 0.84 14.10 6.39
N SER A 175 1.84 13.25 6.61
CA SER A 175 3.19 13.48 6.10
C SER A 175 3.22 13.49 4.57
N ILE A 176 2.48 12.59 3.92
CA ILE A 176 2.34 12.58 2.44
C ILE A 176 1.65 13.86 1.95
N GLU A 177 0.56 14.30 2.59
CA GLU A 177 -0.14 15.51 2.21
C GLU A 177 0.70 16.78 2.41
N THR A 178 1.47 16.86 3.49
CA THR A 178 2.39 17.98 3.72
C THR A 178 3.52 18.01 2.70
N LEU A 179 4.14 16.85 2.41
CA LEU A 179 5.20 16.73 1.40
C LEU A 179 4.70 17.06 -0.01
N SER A 180 3.49 16.63 -0.35
CA SER A 180 2.89 16.87 -1.67
C SER A 180 2.43 18.32 -1.90
N ARG A 181 2.34 19.15 -0.86
CA ARG A 181 2.13 20.60 -0.99
C ARG A 181 3.42 21.37 -1.28
N LEU A 182 4.59 20.76 -1.03
CA LEU A 182 5.87 21.36 -1.36
C LEU A 182 6.06 21.24 -2.89
N ASN A 183 6.01 22.36 -3.60
CA ASN A 183 6.03 22.41 -5.07
C ASN A 183 7.39 22.05 -5.70
N ASP A 184 8.43 21.91 -4.88
CA ASP A 184 9.81 21.82 -5.38
C ASP A 184 10.16 20.46 -5.99
N TYR A 185 9.42 19.40 -5.68
CA TYR A 185 9.78 18.04 -6.08
C TYR A 185 8.55 17.11 -6.20
N PRO A 186 8.55 16.10 -7.10
CA PRO A 186 7.46 15.12 -7.25
C PRO A 186 7.41 14.10 -6.10
N TRP A 187 7.37 14.58 -4.85
CA TRP A 187 7.31 13.80 -3.62
C TRP A 187 6.21 12.73 -3.62
N ARG A 188 5.05 13.05 -4.20
CA ARG A 188 3.92 12.13 -4.30
C ARG A 188 4.27 10.86 -5.09
N LYS A 189 5.04 10.99 -6.18
CA LYS A 189 5.49 9.84 -6.97
C LYS A 189 6.52 9.01 -6.19
N LEU A 190 7.49 9.70 -5.57
CA LEU A 190 8.56 9.05 -4.83
C LEU A 190 8.02 8.27 -3.62
N LEU A 191 7.11 8.86 -2.84
CA LEU A 191 6.47 8.22 -1.70
C LEU A 191 5.63 7.00 -2.11
N CYS A 192 4.85 7.11 -3.18
CA CYS A 192 4.05 5.99 -3.67
C CYS A 192 4.90 4.79 -4.13
N TRP A 193 6.16 5.06 -4.47
CA TRP A 193 7.13 4.05 -4.89
C TRP A 193 7.91 3.47 -3.70
N SER A 194 8.39 4.33 -2.80
CA SER A 194 9.26 3.91 -1.70
C SER A 194 8.51 3.29 -0.52
N LEU A 195 7.30 3.78 -0.19
CA LEU A 195 6.59 3.31 1.02
C LEU A 195 6.25 1.82 0.97
N PRO A 196 5.70 1.27 -0.14
CA PRO A 196 5.44 -0.17 -0.23
C PRO A 196 6.73 -1.01 -0.15
N THR A 197 7.82 -0.52 -0.77
CA THR A 197 9.11 -1.21 -0.74
C THR A 197 9.70 -1.23 0.67
N ILE A 198 9.67 -0.11 1.39
CA ILE A 198 10.16 -0.01 2.78
C ILE A 198 9.31 -0.89 3.71
N ALA A 199 7.98 -0.88 3.54
CA ALA A 199 7.07 -1.69 4.35
C ALA A 199 7.41 -3.18 4.23
N PHE A 200 7.54 -3.69 3.00
CA PHE A 200 7.84 -5.10 2.77
C PHE A 200 9.29 -5.46 3.15
N ALA A 201 10.28 -4.62 2.85
CA ALA A 201 11.66 -4.85 3.26
C ALA A 201 11.79 -4.94 4.79
N THR A 202 11.03 -4.11 5.53
CA THR A 202 10.97 -4.18 6.99
C THR A 202 10.41 -5.50 7.48
N LEU A 203 9.39 -6.05 6.80
CA LEU A 203 8.86 -7.37 7.13
C LEU A 203 9.88 -8.49 6.91
N MET A 204 10.69 -8.42 5.84
CA MET A 204 11.71 -9.45 5.55
C MET A 204 12.76 -9.57 6.65
N VAL A 205 13.10 -8.45 7.28
CA VAL A 205 14.11 -8.38 8.34
C VAL A 205 13.48 -8.68 9.71
N SER A 206 12.15 -8.73 9.81
CA SER A 206 11.47 -8.99 11.07
C SER A 206 11.60 -10.47 11.47
N PRO A 207 12.05 -10.78 12.70
CA PRO A 207 12.21 -12.17 13.15
C PRO A 207 10.87 -12.88 13.39
N ASN A 208 9.75 -12.14 13.50
CA ASN A 208 8.46 -12.70 13.90
C ASN A 208 7.62 -13.22 12.72
N ILE A 209 7.98 -12.90 11.47
CA ILE A 209 7.26 -13.34 10.27
C ILE A 209 8.24 -14.06 9.36
N GLN A 210 7.94 -15.30 9.01
CA GLN A 210 8.67 -16.03 7.97
C GLN A 210 7.95 -15.83 6.65
N VAL A 211 8.56 -15.05 5.76
CA VAL A 211 7.97 -14.74 4.47
C VAL A 211 8.16 -15.93 3.55
N ALA A 212 7.06 -16.46 3.02
CA ALA A 212 7.12 -17.56 2.08
C ALA A 212 7.92 -17.20 0.82
N ASN A 213 8.84 -18.08 0.41
CA ASN A 213 9.69 -17.90 -0.78
C ASN A 213 8.93 -17.45 -2.05
N PRO A 214 7.74 -18.01 -2.37
CA PRO A 214 6.98 -17.56 -3.55
C PRO A 214 6.59 -16.08 -3.48
N VAL A 215 6.23 -15.58 -2.28
CA VAL A 215 5.84 -14.18 -2.07
C VAL A 215 7.03 -13.26 -2.26
N PHE A 216 8.19 -13.65 -1.72
CA PHE A 216 9.44 -12.91 -1.88
C PHE A 216 9.88 -12.80 -3.35
N VAL A 217 9.83 -13.91 -4.10
CA VAL A 217 10.19 -13.93 -5.53
C VAL A 217 9.25 -13.05 -6.34
N VAL A 218 7.93 -13.17 -6.13
CA VAL A 218 6.95 -12.33 -6.83
C VAL A 218 7.18 -10.86 -6.53
N TRP A 219 7.45 -10.52 -5.27
CA TRP A 219 7.75 -9.15 -4.85
C TRP A 219 9.00 -8.58 -5.55
N LEU A 220 10.11 -9.33 -5.57
CA LEU A 220 11.34 -8.94 -6.27
C LEU A 220 11.10 -8.76 -7.77
N CYS A 221 10.35 -9.67 -8.39
CA CYS A 221 10.02 -9.59 -9.81
C CYS A 221 9.17 -8.36 -10.13
N LEU A 222 8.16 -8.03 -9.31
CA LEU A 222 7.36 -6.82 -9.48
C LEU A 222 8.22 -5.55 -9.32
N LEU A 223 9.05 -5.49 -8.29
CA LEU A 223 9.94 -4.35 -8.06
C LEU A 223 10.94 -4.17 -9.21
N GLY A 224 11.59 -5.26 -9.61
CA GLY A 224 12.55 -5.28 -10.73
C GLY A 224 11.89 -4.86 -12.04
N THR A 225 10.69 -5.35 -12.32
CA THR A 225 9.91 -4.97 -13.53
C THR A 225 9.59 -3.48 -13.50
N ALA A 226 9.13 -2.94 -12.37
CA ALA A 226 8.86 -1.51 -12.23
C ALA A 226 10.12 -0.67 -12.45
N TRP A 227 11.24 -1.04 -11.83
CA TRP A 227 12.52 -0.35 -11.94
C TRP A 227 13.08 -0.36 -13.36
N ILE A 228 13.19 -1.55 -13.96
CA ILE A 228 13.74 -1.71 -15.31
C ILE A 228 12.88 -0.95 -16.32
N THR A 229 11.55 -1.05 -16.20
CA THR A 229 10.66 -0.34 -17.13
C THR A 229 10.76 1.17 -16.95
N ASP A 230 10.83 1.70 -15.72
CA ASP A 230 11.03 3.15 -15.51
C ASP A 230 12.38 3.62 -16.07
N TYR A 231 13.45 2.82 -15.90
CA TYR A 231 14.76 3.12 -16.46
C TYR A 231 14.74 3.15 -17.99
N VAL A 232 14.20 2.10 -18.62
CA VAL A 232 14.10 2.01 -20.09
C VAL A 232 13.29 3.18 -20.66
N LEU A 233 12.13 3.50 -20.05
CA LEU A 233 11.31 4.62 -20.47
C LEU A 233 12.04 5.96 -20.33
N ARG A 234 12.89 6.14 -19.31
CA ARG A 234 13.73 7.34 -19.16
C ARG A 234 14.80 7.42 -20.25
N VAL A 235 15.48 6.33 -20.55
CA VAL A 235 16.53 6.32 -21.56
C VAL A 235 15.95 6.67 -22.94
N ILE A 236 14.81 6.09 -23.30
CA ILE A 236 14.13 6.38 -24.57
C ILE A 236 13.74 7.87 -24.66
N GLU A 237 13.17 8.44 -23.59
CA GLU A 237 12.80 9.87 -23.53
C GLU A 237 14.01 10.81 -23.66
N HIS A 238 15.22 10.40 -23.27
CA HIS A 238 16.43 11.23 -23.44
C HIS A 238 17.06 11.10 -24.83
N GLN A 239 16.67 10.09 -25.62
CA GLN A 239 17.16 9.86 -26.98
C GLN A 239 16.28 10.52 -28.04
N GLU A 240 15.04 10.87 -27.69
CA GLU A 240 14.11 11.68 -28.50
C GLU A 240 14.31 13.19 -28.24
#